data_AF-A0A833ZJC9-F1
#
_entry.id   AF-A0A833ZJC9-F1
#
_cell.length_a   1.000
_cell.length_b   1.000
_cell.length_c   1.000
_cell.angle_alpha   90.00
_cell.angle_beta   90.00
_cell.angle_gamma   90.00
#
_symmetry.space_group_name_H-M   'P 1'
#
loop_
_entity.id
_entity.type
_entity.pdbx_description
1 polymer ?
#
loop_
_entity_poly.entity_id
_entity_poly.type
_entity_poly.pdbx_seq_one_letter_code
_entity_poly.pdbx_strand_id
1 'polypeptide(L)'
;MMGGYLDDKFVQGSAAPSAYVFYHWQYIDIFVYFSHHMVTVPPVAWTNAAHRHGVCVLGTFITEWKPGGQQCEAFLAGDDRAYQAVADQLVLMAQFLRFDGWLVNIENSLSSAAVGNMPRFLQYLTAQLHRQVPGGLVLWYDSVVTSGQLKWQDELNERNRVFFDSCDGIFTNYNWGEEHLERMRGQAGERLADIYVGVDVFGRGNVVGGRFDTNKSLELIRKHGLSAALFAPGWVYECLEKAEFFQNQDRFWGLLAPYLPTHSICCLPFVTSFCPGMGTRRVRYGQEEAVGPWYHPGAQEPQPLFGERRLEEDPRGWVRTQLCLADAWNGGGSLLIRGAIPPEVQQVAVRLFSLQVPLPPRIFLSLVYKLEGTAKVRVALELTTGDEGSCDVGGISTLSADTSTRHSPRPLRVPPPKLARWTARCGQQLAGGWVQRCYELSMRRCLLGDLFMSFTRPPGSQDEESFVCRLGEIQVVGAHGLQSPLPRVQGVSVSQTCWRRAAPEGAEPQPGLRLSCTLRWSCPLSLVRCFRIHCGRGTDGGPSGGAPPAPERPTFLGLAFVNQYRVVDLAVAEAEPGREARVEFLVEPDPREGLLVPRAQWGRAAVLYSLRSP
;
A
#
# COMPACT_ATOMS: atom_id res chain seq x y z
N MET A 1 -13.47 13.33 -0.10
CA MET A 1 -13.00 13.45 1.31
C MET A 1 -12.60 14.88 1.59
N MET A 2 -13.11 15.48 2.67
CA MET A 2 -12.89 16.88 3.03
C MET A 2 -11.57 17.02 3.81
N GLY A 3 -10.44 16.80 3.12
CA GLY A 3 -9.11 17.15 3.64
C GLY A 3 -8.25 16.03 4.24
N GLY A 4 -8.61 14.75 4.09
CA GLY A 4 -7.72 13.62 4.44
C GLY A 4 -6.59 13.41 3.41
N TYR A 5 -6.83 13.77 2.16
CA TYR A 5 -5.91 13.65 1.03
C TYR A 5 -5.25 15.00 0.71
N LEU A 6 -4.47 15.53 1.65
CA LEU A 6 -3.77 16.82 1.45
C LEU A 6 -2.26 16.65 1.36
N ASP A 7 -1.70 15.80 2.22
CA ASP A 7 -0.25 15.56 2.28
C ASP A 7 0.25 14.64 1.16
N ASP A 8 -0.65 13.90 0.52
CA ASP A 8 -0.37 13.05 -0.65
C ASP A 8 -0.01 13.86 -1.92
N LYS A 9 -0.23 15.19 -1.92
CA LYS A 9 0.31 16.09 -2.95
C LYS A 9 1.84 16.10 -2.99
N PHE A 10 2.50 15.75 -1.89
CA PHE A 10 3.95 15.68 -1.81
C PHE A 10 4.43 14.26 -2.18
N VAL A 11 4.85 14.09 -3.43
CA VAL A 11 5.26 12.78 -3.98
C VAL A 11 6.42 12.12 -3.19
N GLN A 12 7.27 12.93 -2.56
CA GLN A 12 8.40 12.48 -1.71
C GLN A 12 8.08 12.51 -0.22
N GLY A 13 6.79 12.58 0.13
CA GLY A 13 6.31 12.61 1.50
C GLY A 13 6.34 14.00 2.14
N SER A 14 5.84 14.07 3.37
CA SER A 14 5.80 15.28 4.19
C SER A 14 6.15 14.96 5.65
N ALA A 15 6.27 16.01 6.47
CA ALA A 15 6.44 15.89 7.92
C ALA A 15 5.11 15.98 8.67
N ALA A 16 3.99 15.63 8.03
CA ALA A 16 2.67 15.73 8.64
C ALA A 16 2.51 14.75 9.82
N PRO A 17 2.12 15.24 11.02
CA PRO A 17 2.01 14.39 12.20
C PRO A 17 0.75 13.54 12.23
N SER A 18 -0.28 13.91 11.47
CA SER A 18 -1.62 13.32 11.54
C SER A 18 -2.24 13.11 10.17
N ALA A 19 -1.43 12.79 9.15
CA ALA A 19 -1.94 12.47 7.82
C ALA A 19 -2.88 11.25 7.84
N TYR A 20 -3.87 11.22 6.94
CA TYR A 20 -4.74 10.07 6.77
C TYR A 20 -3.94 8.90 6.17
N VAL A 21 -4.06 7.72 6.80
CA VAL A 21 -3.44 6.48 6.31
C VAL A 21 -4.49 5.39 6.29
N PHE A 22 -4.63 4.74 5.14
CA PHE A 22 -5.40 3.52 4.99
C PHE A 22 -4.45 2.32 4.92
N TYR A 23 -4.72 1.29 5.72
CA TYR A 23 -3.85 0.11 5.85
C TYR A 23 -4.61 -1.22 5.96
N HIS A 24 -5.92 -1.24 5.72
CA HIS A 24 -6.74 -2.46 5.68
C HIS A 24 -6.96 -2.96 4.25
N TRP A 25 -5.92 -2.89 3.41
CA TRP A 25 -5.97 -3.25 2.00
C TRP A 25 -6.43 -4.69 1.74
N GLN A 26 -6.21 -5.59 2.70
CA GLN A 26 -6.60 -6.99 2.59
C GLN A 26 -8.12 -7.20 2.41
N TYR A 27 -8.94 -6.19 2.70
CA TYR A 27 -10.40 -6.29 2.69
C TYR A 27 -11.06 -5.59 1.49
N ILE A 28 -10.28 -5.02 0.58
CA ILE A 28 -10.82 -4.30 -0.59
C ILE A 28 -10.17 -4.78 -1.89
N ASP A 29 -10.97 -4.84 -2.95
CA ASP A 29 -10.53 -5.19 -4.31
C ASP A 29 -10.15 -3.95 -5.12
N ILE A 30 -10.88 -2.85 -4.90
CA ILE A 30 -10.81 -1.61 -5.67
C ILE A 30 -10.77 -0.42 -4.70
N PHE A 31 -9.84 0.50 -4.92
CA PHE A 31 -9.74 1.78 -4.25
C PHE A 31 -10.02 2.92 -5.23
N VAL A 32 -11.12 3.63 -5.04
CA VAL A 32 -11.47 4.80 -5.88
C VAL A 32 -10.95 6.07 -5.22
N TYR A 33 -10.01 6.75 -5.87
CA TYR A 33 -9.55 8.06 -5.40
C TYR A 33 -10.53 9.14 -5.84
N PHE A 34 -11.45 9.48 -4.92
CA PHE A 34 -12.59 10.34 -5.19
C PHE A 34 -12.34 11.81 -4.83
N SER A 35 -12.65 12.70 -5.76
CA SER A 35 -12.78 14.14 -5.53
C SER A 35 -13.86 14.74 -6.41
N HIS A 36 -14.14 16.02 -6.20
CA HIS A 36 -15.16 16.78 -6.93
C HIS A 36 -14.61 17.51 -8.17
N HIS A 37 -13.43 17.10 -8.66
CA HIS A 37 -12.87 17.60 -9.91
C HIS A 37 -13.30 16.69 -11.06
N MET A 38 -13.69 17.30 -12.19
CA MET A 38 -14.21 16.55 -13.35
C MET A 38 -13.31 15.38 -13.73
N VAL A 39 -11.99 15.58 -13.70
CA VAL A 39 -11.00 14.51 -13.82
C VAL A 39 -10.18 14.50 -12.53
N THR A 40 -10.32 13.44 -11.75
CA THR A 40 -9.54 13.19 -10.56
C THR A 40 -8.59 12.02 -10.82
N VAL A 41 -7.30 12.35 -10.88
CA VAL A 41 -6.23 11.37 -11.04
C VAL A 41 -5.72 10.93 -9.66
N PRO A 42 -5.63 9.63 -9.36
CA PRO A 42 -5.04 9.14 -8.12
C PRO A 42 -3.58 9.59 -7.97
N PRO A 43 -3.16 10.14 -6.81
CA PRO A 43 -1.77 10.45 -6.57
C PRO A 43 -0.92 9.19 -6.63
N VAL A 44 0.26 9.29 -7.26
CA VAL A 44 1.17 8.15 -7.46
C VAL A 44 1.53 7.41 -6.16
N ALA A 45 1.53 8.10 -5.01
CA ALA A 45 1.81 7.49 -3.72
C ALA A 45 0.71 6.51 -3.29
N TRP A 46 -0.56 6.83 -3.58
CA TRP A 46 -1.70 5.95 -3.36
C TRP A 46 -1.74 4.79 -4.35
N THR A 47 -1.48 5.06 -5.63
CA THR A 47 -1.35 4.01 -6.65
C THR A 47 -0.29 2.99 -6.26
N ASN A 48 0.90 3.46 -5.87
CA ASN A 48 1.99 2.59 -5.40
C ASN A 48 1.61 1.80 -4.14
N ALA A 49 0.90 2.42 -3.19
CA ALA A 49 0.47 1.75 -1.97
C ALA A 49 -0.54 0.63 -2.28
N ALA A 50 -1.57 0.91 -3.07
CA ALA A 50 -2.59 -0.06 -3.44
C ALA A 50 -2.03 -1.21 -4.28
N HIS A 51 -1.24 -0.92 -5.33
CA HIS A 51 -0.61 -1.95 -6.18
C HIS A 51 0.31 -2.87 -5.39
N ARG A 52 1.02 -2.34 -4.39
CA ARG A 52 1.86 -3.15 -3.49
C ARG A 52 1.04 -4.15 -2.67
N HIS A 53 -0.24 -3.85 -2.42
CA HIS A 53 -1.18 -4.73 -1.74
C HIS A 53 -2.08 -5.51 -2.72
N GLY A 54 -1.85 -5.44 -4.03
CA GLY A 54 -2.65 -6.13 -5.04
C GLY A 54 -4.02 -5.51 -5.31
N VAL A 55 -4.23 -4.25 -4.90
CA VAL A 55 -5.51 -3.55 -5.01
C VAL A 55 -5.52 -2.64 -6.25
N CYS A 56 -6.60 -2.71 -7.03
CA CYS A 56 -6.86 -1.87 -8.19
C CYS A 56 -7.19 -0.43 -7.76
N VAL A 57 -6.70 0.58 -8.48
CA VAL A 57 -6.91 2.00 -8.17
C VAL A 57 -7.56 2.72 -9.33
N LEU A 58 -8.74 3.28 -9.08
CA LEU A 58 -9.47 4.06 -10.06
C LEU A 58 -9.39 5.55 -9.75
N GLY A 59 -9.26 6.36 -10.80
CA GLY A 59 -9.60 7.77 -10.76
C GLY A 59 -11.11 7.97 -10.77
N THR A 60 -11.53 9.23 -10.70
CA THR A 60 -12.95 9.60 -10.84
C THR A 60 -13.10 10.57 -12.01
N PHE A 61 -14.01 10.24 -12.92
CA PHE A 61 -14.50 11.13 -13.97
C PHE A 61 -15.94 11.53 -13.62
N ILE A 62 -16.13 12.77 -13.16
CA ILE A 62 -17.41 13.25 -12.64
C ILE A 62 -17.88 14.48 -13.40
N THR A 63 -19.19 14.59 -13.66
CA THR A 63 -19.79 15.85 -14.11
C THR A 63 -20.83 16.27 -13.11
N GLU A 64 -20.61 17.39 -12.44
CA GLU A 64 -21.53 17.92 -11.44
C GLU A 64 -21.64 19.44 -11.57
N TRP A 65 -22.75 19.97 -11.04
CA TRP A 65 -23.10 21.40 -11.11
C TRP A 65 -23.18 21.94 -12.54
N LYS A 66 -23.38 23.26 -12.66
CA LYS A 66 -23.56 23.92 -13.96
C LYS A 66 -22.35 23.77 -14.90
N PRO A 67 -21.09 23.96 -14.45
CA PRO A 67 -19.93 23.82 -15.34
C PRO A 67 -19.73 22.39 -15.85
N GLY A 68 -19.89 21.39 -14.97
CA GLY A 68 -19.80 19.98 -15.34
C GLY A 68 -20.85 19.59 -16.37
N GLY A 69 -22.10 20.05 -16.19
CA GLY A 69 -23.19 19.77 -17.12
C GLY A 69 -22.95 20.36 -18.52
N GLN A 70 -22.40 21.57 -18.60
CA GLN A 70 -22.04 22.19 -19.88
C GLN A 70 -20.94 21.40 -20.62
N GLN A 71 -19.93 20.94 -19.88
CA GLN A 71 -18.86 20.12 -20.47
C GLN A 71 -19.39 18.75 -20.88
N CYS A 72 -20.25 18.14 -20.07
CA CYS A 72 -20.90 16.86 -20.34
C CYS A 72 -21.69 16.89 -21.66
N GLU A 73 -22.56 17.90 -21.82
CA GLU A 73 -23.27 18.14 -23.08
C GLU A 73 -22.32 18.37 -24.25
N ALA A 74 -21.26 19.16 -24.06
CA ALA A 74 -20.33 19.49 -25.14
C ALA A 74 -19.63 18.26 -25.75
N PHE A 75 -19.25 17.26 -24.94
CA PHE A 75 -18.59 16.06 -25.47
C PHE A 75 -19.56 14.92 -25.82
N LEU A 76 -20.70 14.79 -25.13
CA LEU A 76 -21.67 13.73 -25.39
C LEU A 76 -22.68 14.08 -26.48
N ALA A 77 -23.15 15.32 -26.58
CA ALA A 77 -24.11 15.71 -27.62
C ALA A 77 -23.44 16.05 -28.97
N GLY A 78 -22.10 16.08 -29.00
CA GLY A 78 -21.29 16.23 -30.22
C GLY A 78 -21.32 15.00 -31.13
N ASP A 79 -20.42 14.99 -32.11
CA ASP A 79 -20.21 13.81 -32.96
C ASP A 79 -19.44 12.71 -32.21
N ASP A 80 -19.32 11.52 -32.82
CA ASP A 80 -18.62 10.39 -32.21
C ASP A 80 -17.16 10.73 -31.83
N ARG A 81 -16.53 11.65 -32.58
CA ARG A 81 -15.13 12.04 -32.33
C ARG A 81 -14.98 12.83 -31.03
N ALA A 82 -16.00 13.59 -30.62
CA ALA A 82 -15.95 14.39 -29.40
C ALA A 82 -15.82 13.51 -28.15
N TYR A 83 -16.69 12.51 -27.98
CA TYR A 83 -16.60 11.62 -26.82
C TYR A 83 -15.40 10.66 -26.91
N GLN A 84 -15.00 10.26 -28.13
CA GLN A 84 -13.79 9.45 -28.34
C GLN A 84 -12.54 10.20 -27.89
N ALA A 85 -12.42 11.49 -28.21
CA ALA A 85 -11.29 12.30 -27.77
C ALA A 85 -11.19 12.40 -26.25
N VAL A 86 -12.32 12.54 -25.54
CA VAL A 86 -12.34 12.53 -24.07
C VAL A 86 -11.91 11.15 -23.54
N ALA A 87 -12.48 10.07 -24.08
CA ALA A 87 -12.14 8.72 -23.67
C ALA A 87 -10.65 8.40 -23.91
N ASP A 88 -10.10 8.78 -25.06
CA ASP A 88 -8.68 8.59 -25.38
C ASP A 88 -7.78 9.31 -24.37
N GLN A 89 -8.13 10.53 -23.94
CA GLN A 89 -7.38 11.24 -22.91
C GLN A 89 -7.44 10.53 -21.54
N LEU A 90 -8.61 10.03 -21.15
CA LEU A 90 -8.77 9.26 -19.91
C LEU A 90 -7.92 7.98 -19.92
N VAL A 91 -7.86 7.28 -21.06
CA VAL A 91 -7.00 6.10 -21.26
C VAL A 91 -5.52 6.47 -21.22
N LEU A 92 -5.13 7.55 -21.92
CA LEU A 92 -3.74 8.03 -21.92
C LEU A 92 -3.26 8.42 -20.51
N MET A 93 -4.12 9.05 -19.70
CA MET A 93 -3.79 9.37 -18.31
C MET A 93 -3.59 8.11 -17.46
N ALA A 94 -4.52 7.13 -17.55
CA ALA A 94 -4.42 5.86 -16.85
C ALA A 94 -3.14 5.10 -17.24
N GLN A 95 -2.85 5.01 -18.54
CA GLN A 95 -1.65 4.34 -19.06
C GLN A 95 -0.36 5.06 -18.62
N PHE A 96 -0.29 6.38 -18.75
CA PHE A 96 0.93 7.14 -18.45
C PHE A 96 1.24 7.16 -16.96
N LEU A 97 0.22 7.36 -16.11
CA LEU A 97 0.37 7.43 -14.65
C LEU A 97 0.22 6.08 -13.96
N ARG A 98 -0.14 5.04 -14.72
CA ARG A 98 -0.23 3.63 -14.30
C ARG A 98 -1.21 3.40 -13.15
N PHE A 99 -2.40 4.00 -13.24
CA PHE A 99 -3.56 3.58 -12.44
C PHE A 99 -4.55 2.84 -13.34
N ASP A 100 -5.55 2.21 -12.75
CA ASP A 100 -6.21 1.05 -13.35
C ASP A 100 -7.57 1.39 -13.98
N GLY A 101 -7.97 2.67 -14.02
CA GLY A 101 -9.19 3.07 -14.72
C GLY A 101 -10.03 4.11 -13.96
N TRP A 102 -11.34 4.06 -14.14
CA TRP A 102 -12.23 5.19 -13.84
C TRP A 102 -13.58 4.77 -13.25
N LEU A 103 -13.98 5.43 -12.17
CA LEU A 103 -15.39 5.59 -11.82
C LEU A 103 -15.96 6.75 -12.64
N VAL A 104 -16.96 6.49 -13.47
CA VAL A 104 -17.70 7.48 -14.25
C VAL A 104 -18.98 7.85 -13.48
N ASN A 105 -19.09 9.11 -13.05
CA ASN A 105 -20.24 9.63 -12.32
C ASN A 105 -20.85 10.85 -13.01
N ILE A 106 -22.02 10.71 -13.62
CA ILE A 106 -22.70 11.81 -14.34
C ILE A 106 -23.83 12.37 -13.47
N GLU A 107 -23.53 13.39 -12.66
CA GLU A 107 -24.47 14.07 -11.74
C GLU A 107 -25.19 15.26 -12.41
N ASN A 108 -25.47 15.15 -13.71
CA ASN A 108 -26.19 16.14 -14.49
C ASN A 108 -27.21 15.47 -15.41
N SER A 109 -28.38 16.10 -15.59
CA SER A 109 -29.32 15.64 -16.61
C SER A 109 -28.72 15.84 -18.00
N LEU A 110 -29.05 14.93 -18.92
CA LEU A 110 -28.56 14.88 -20.28
C LEU A 110 -29.68 15.12 -21.29
N SER A 111 -29.35 15.82 -22.37
CA SER A 111 -30.17 15.92 -23.57
C SER A 111 -30.35 14.56 -24.24
N SER A 112 -31.36 14.42 -25.10
CA SER A 112 -31.58 13.16 -25.85
C SER A 112 -30.37 12.77 -26.71
N ALA A 113 -29.63 13.74 -27.23
CA ALA A 113 -28.39 13.49 -27.96
C ALA A 113 -27.31 12.94 -27.03
N ALA A 114 -27.07 13.61 -25.89
CA ALA A 114 -26.04 13.21 -24.95
C ALA A 114 -26.31 11.82 -24.33
N VAL A 115 -27.53 11.55 -23.85
CA VAL A 115 -27.86 10.24 -23.28
C VAL A 115 -27.80 9.12 -24.32
N GLY A 116 -28.14 9.42 -25.59
CA GLY A 116 -28.02 8.47 -26.70
C GLY A 116 -26.57 8.05 -26.98
N ASN A 117 -25.60 8.94 -26.75
CA ASN A 117 -24.18 8.67 -26.94
C ASN A 117 -23.47 8.13 -25.70
N MET A 118 -24.04 8.28 -24.51
CA MET A 118 -23.45 7.84 -23.24
C MET A 118 -23.05 6.34 -23.22
N PRO A 119 -23.88 5.38 -23.68
CA PRO A 119 -23.47 3.98 -23.78
C PRO A 119 -22.28 3.76 -24.73
N ARG A 120 -22.21 4.51 -25.84
CA ARG A 120 -21.10 4.40 -26.80
C ARG A 120 -19.80 4.96 -26.22
N PHE A 121 -19.88 6.05 -25.46
CA PHE A 121 -18.73 6.57 -24.73
C PHE A 121 -18.19 5.54 -23.72
N LEU A 122 -19.06 4.92 -22.91
CA LEU A 122 -18.64 3.87 -21.96
C LEU A 122 -18.01 2.69 -22.69
N GLN A 123 -18.64 2.16 -23.74
CA GLN A 123 -18.12 1.03 -24.52
C GLN A 123 -16.75 1.34 -25.12
N TYR A 124 -16.61 2.54 -25.71
CA TYR A 124 -15.35 2.96 -26.30
C TYR A 124 -14.26 3.14 -25.24
N LEU A 125 -14.57 3.81 -24.13
CA LEU A 125 -13.65 4.00 -23.00
C LEU A 125 -13.17 2.66 -22.43
N THR A 126 -14.10 1.75 -22.13
CA THR A 126 -13.80 0.40 -21.64
C THR A 126 -12.92 -0.38 -22.61
N ALA A 127 -13.31 -0.41 -23.90
CA ALA A 127 -12.56 -1.15 -24.91
C ALA A 127 -11.14 -0.61 -25.12
N GLN A 128 -10.95 0.71 -25.13
CA GLN A 128 -9.62 1.31 -25.26
C GLN A 128 -8.79 1.16 -23.98
N LEU A 129 -9.42 1.25 -22.81
CA LEU A 129 -8.74 1.06 -21.54
C LEU A 129 -8.19 -0.37 -21.44
N HIS A 130 -8.99 -1.40 -21.70
CA HIS A 130 -8.55 -2.80 -21.66
C HIS A 130 -7.40 -3.10 -22.64
N ARG A 131 -7.36 -2.42 -23.78
CA ARG A 131 -6.27 -2.56 -24.77
C ARG A 131 -4.95 -1.98 -24.27
N GLN A 132 -4.98 -0.91 -23.48
CA GLN A 132 -3.79 -0.15 -23.06
C GLN A 132 -3.35 -0.43 -21.62
N VAL A 133 -4.29 -0.88 -20.77
CA VAL A 133 -4.12 -1.11 -19.34
C VAL A 133 -4.68 -2.50 -19.01
N PRO A 134 -3.83 -3.54 -18.95
CA PRO A 134 -4.26 -4.89 -18.60
C PRO A 134 -4.93 -4.93 -17.23
N GLY A 135 -6.14 -5.51 -17.17
CA GLY A 135 -6.95 -5.55 -15.94
C GLY A 135 -7.61 -4.21 -15.58
N GLY A 136 -7.61 -3.23 -16.48
CA GLY A 136 -8.25 -1.95 -16.23
C GLY A 136 -9.78 -2.05 -16.11
N LEU A 137 -10.39 -1.12 -15.37
CA LEU A 137 -11.81 -1.12 -15.05
C LEU A 137 -12.48 0.25 -15.29
N VAL A 138 -13.69 0.22 -15.84
CA VAL A 138 -14.60 1.35 -15.96
C VAL A 138 -15.89 1.01 -15.23
N LEU A 139 -16.17 1.74 -14.14
CA LEU A 139 -17.38 1.56 -13.35
C LEU A 139 -18.34 2.72 -13.59
N TRP A 140 -19.61 2.42 -13.76
CA TRP A 140 -20.68 3.41 -13.89
C TRP A 140 -21.32 3.68 -12.53
N TYR A 141 -21.51 4.93 -12.14
CA TYR A 141 -22.34 5.28 -10.99
C TYR A 141 -23.82 5.39 -11.37
N ASP A 142 -24.72 4.82 -10.58
CA ASP A 142 -26.17 4.85 -10.78
C ASP A 142 -26.74 6.28 -10.67
N SER A 143 -26.63 7.06 -11.74
CA SER A 143 -27.05 8.47 -11.77
C SER A 143 -28.14 8.75 -12.79
N VAL A 144 -27.79 8.93 -14.07
CA VAL A 144 -28.75 9.21 -15.14
C VAL A 144 -29.40 7.93 -15.63
N VAL A 145 -30.67 8.03 -15.99
CA VAL A 145 -31.43 6.93 -16.62
C VAL A 145 -31.48 7.11 -18.14
N THR A 146 -31.98 6.09 -18.85
CA THR A 146 -32.12 6.07 -20.32
C THR A 146 -32.88 7.26 -20.93
N SER A 147 -33.72 7.95 -20.15
CA SER A 147 -34.39 9.19 -20.59
C SER A 147 -33.51 10.45 -20.55
N GLY A 148 -32.32 10.36 -19.96
CA GLY A 148 -31.40 11.48 -19.70
C GLY A 148 -31.66 12.18 -18.37
N GLN A 149 -32.71 11.82 -17.63
CA GLN A 149 -32.97 12.41 -16.32
C GLN A 149 -31.94 11.93 -15.29
N LEU A 150 -31.42 12.87 -14.49
CA LEU A 150 -30.64 12.53 -13.30
C LEU A 150 -31.59 11.96 -12.24
N LYS A 151 -31.57 10.64 -12.07
CA LYS A 151 -32.46 9.92 -11.16
C LYS A 151 -31.82 8.60 -10.73
N TRP A 152 -31.19 8.61 -9.57
CA TRP A 152 -30.66 7.41 -8.93
C TRP A 152 -31.77 6.38 -8.74
N GLN A 153 -31.51 5.12 -9.10
CA GLN A 153 -32.49 4.03 -8.98
C GLN A 153 -32.31 3.24 -7.68
N ASP A 154 -31.16 3.37 -7.01
CA ASP A 154 -30.75 2.56 -5.86
C ASP A 154 -30.62 1.06 -6.20
N GLU A 155 -30.69 0.72 -7.49
CA GLU A 155 -30.66 -0.64 -8.01
C GLU A 155 -30.26 -0.69 -9.49
N LEU A 156 -29.73 -1.83 -9.96
CA LEU A 156 -29.72 -2.19 -11.38
C LEU A 156 -31.13 -2.58 -11.84
N ASN A 157 -31.67 -1.87 -12.84
CA ASN A 157 -32.94 -2.19 -13.48
C ASN A 157 -32.95 -1.76 -14.96
N GLU A 158 -34.08 -1.93 -15.65
CA GLU A 158 -34.22 -1.63 -17.08
C GLU A 158 -33.86 -0.18 -17.47
N ARG A 159 -33.91 0.76 -16.53
CA ARG A 159 -33.65 2.19 -16.79
C ARG A 159 -32.17 2.56 -16.80
N ASN A 160 -31.31 1.76 -16.18
CA ASN A 160 -29.86 1.99 -16.14
C ASN A 160 -29.03 0.80 -16.67
N ARG A 161 -29.66 -0.34 -16.98
CA ARG A 161 -29.01 -1.54 -17.53
C ARG A 161 -28.16 -1.26 -18.76
N VAL A 162 -28.60 -0.37 -19.65
CA VAL A 162 -27.83 -0.02 -20.85
C VAL A 162 -26.42 0.50 -20.53
N PHE A 163 -26.24 1.18 -19.40
CA PHE A 163 -24.94 1.71 -18.96
C PHE A 163 -24.09 0.60 -18.33
N PHE A 164 -24.71 -0.27 -17.51
CA PHE A 164 -24.06 -1.45 -16.94
C PHE A 164 -23.54 -2.41 -18.01
N ASP A 165 -24.34 -2.67 -19.06
CA ASP A 165 -23.95 -3.53 -20.18
C ASP A 165 -22.86 -2.89 -21.06
N SER A 166 -22.59 -1.59 -20.86
CA SER A 166 -21.62 -0.81 -21.64
C SER A 166 -20.26 -0.63 -20.96
N CYS A 167 -20.08 -1.15 -19.74
CA CYS A 167 -18.83 -1.04 -18.97
C CYS A 167 -18.62 -2.23 -18.02
N ASP A 168 -17.61 -2.18 -17.16
CA ASP A 168 -17.17 -3.31 -16.33
C ASP A 168 -18.04 -3.54 -15.09
N GLY A 169 -18.80 -2.55 -14.65
CA GLY A 169 -19.72 -2.73 -13.52
C GLY A 169 -20.49 -1.47 -13.15
N ILE A 170 -21.40 -1.61 -12.18
CA ILE A 170 -22.23 -0.51 -11.67
C ILE A 170 -22.04 -0.33 -10.17
N PHE A 171 -21.80 0.91 -9.76
CA PHE A 171 -21.87 1.37 -8.38
C PHE A 171 -23.26 1.97 -8.16
N THR A 172 -24.13 1.29 -7.41
CA THR A 172 -25.49 1.77 -7.13
C THR A 172 -25.53 2.92 -6.11
N ASN A 173 -26.57 3.74 -6.14
CA ASN A 173 -26.82 4.71 -5.09
C ASN A 173 -27.16 4.04 -3.74
N TYR A 174 -27.20 4.83 -2.67
CA TYR A 174 -27.15 4.34 -1.29
C TYR A 174 -28.50 4.08 -0.62
N ASN A 175 -29.64 4.58 -1.15
CA ASN A 175 -30.95 4.55 -0.47
C ASN A 175 -31.76 3.29 -0.79
N TRP A 176 -31.09 2.15 -0.89
CA TRP A 176 -31.71 0.86 -1.18
C TRP A 176 -32.28 0.20 0.09
N GLY A 177 -33.12 -0.80 -0.13
CA GLY A 177 -33.60 -1.75 0.89
C GLY A 177 -33.48 -3.18 0.37
N GLU A 178 -33.80 -4.18 1.20
CA GLU A 178 -33.62 -5.60 0.84
C GLU A 178 -34.38 -5.99 -0.45
N GLU A 179 -35.57 -5.43 -0.68
CA GLU A 179 -36.32 -5.65 -1.94
C GLU A 179 -35.55 -5.21 -3.20
N HIS A 180 -34.74 -4.15 -3.10
CA HIS A 180 -33.89 -3.70 -4.21
C HIS A 180 -32.80 -4.75 -4.50
N LEU A 181 -32.20 -5.33 -3.46
CA LEU A 181 -31.19 -6.39 -3.60
C LEU A 181 -31.77 -7.63 -4.30
N GLU A 182 -33.00 -8.02 -3.95
CA GLU A 182 -33.71 -9.12 -4.60
C GLU A 182 -33.94 -8.88 -6.08
N ARG A 183 -34.39 -7.68 -6.45
CA ARG A 183 -34.61 -7.29 -7.85
C ARG A 183 -33.32 -7.25 -8.64
N MET A 184 -32.26 -6.63 -8.11
CA MET A 184 -30.95 -6.58 -8.76
C MET A 184 -30.37 -7.96 -9.04
N ARG A 185 -30.47 -8.87 -8.06
CA ARG A 185 -30.01 -10.25 -8.22
C ARG A 185 -30.70 -10.93 -9.42
N GLY A 186 -31.98 -10.66 -9.64
CA GLY A 186 -32.72 -11.15 -10.81
C GLY A 186 -32.27 -10.54 -12.15
N GLN A 187 -31.72 -9.32 -12.14
CA GLN A 187 -31.27 -8.60 -13.34
C GLN A 187 -29.81 -8.87 -13.71
N ALA A 188 -28.97 -9.25 -12.75
CA ALA A 188 -27.51 -9.31 -12.90
C ALA A 188 -27.00 -10.41 -13.84
N GLY A 189 -27.74 -11.51 -14.01
CA GLY A 189 -27.27 -12.68 -14.74
C GLY A 189 -25.94 -13.22 -14.17
N GLU A 190 -24.96 -13.47 -15.05
CA GLU A 190 -23.62 -13.94 -14.66
C GLU A 190 -22.75 -12.84 -14.03
N ARG A 191 -23.14 -11.56 -14.14
CA ARG A 191 -22.37 -10.39 -13.70
C ARG A 191 -22.74 -9.91 -12.30
N LEU A 192 -23.14 -10.83 -11.41
CA LEU A 192 -23.58 -10.50 -10.04
C LEU A 192 -22.50 -9.77 -9.22
N ALA A 193 -21.23 -10.16 -9.40
CA ALA A 193 -20.10 -9.55 -8.72
C ALA A 193 -19.76 -8.14 -9.24
N ASP A 194 -20.26 -7.76 -10.42
CA ASP A 194 -20.03 -6.46 -11.06
C ASP A 194 -21.04 -5.40 -10.59
N ILE A 195 -21.98 -5.77 -9.71
CA ILE A 195 -22.90 -4.85 -9.03
C ILE A 195 -22.32 -4.53 -7.65
N TYR A 196 -21.80 -3.31 -7.52
CA TYR A 196 -21.26 -2.76 -6.29
C TYR A 196 -22.34 -1.95 -5.59
N VAL A 197 -23.02 -2.56 -4.63
CA VAL A 197 -24.10 -1.92 -3.88
C VAL A 197 -23.52 -0.82 -3.01
N GLY A 198 -23.97 0.42 -3.22
CA GLY A 198 -23.45 1.59 -2.53
C GLY A 198 -23.80 1.63 -1.05
N VAL A 199 -22.81 1.90 -0.20
CA VAL A 199 -22.99 2.06 1.25
C VAL A 199 -22.43 3.40 1.69
N ASP A 200 -23.29 4.35 2.06
CA ASP A 200 -22.82 5.63 2.62
C ASP A 200 -22.38 5.47 4.08
N VAL A 201 -21.07 5.47 4.31
CA VAL A 201 -20.49 5.30 5.65
C VAL A 201 -20.83 6.47 6.57
N PHE A 202 -21.17 7.65 6.05
CA PHE A 202 -21.64 8.76 6.90
C PHE A 202 -23.06 8.53 7.45
N GLY A 203 -23.83 7.62 6.84
CA GLY A 203 -25.21 7.34 7.22
C GLY A 203 -26.18 8.46 6.85
N ARG A 204 -26.02 9.11 5.67
CA ARG A 204 -26.90 10.22 5.26
C ARG A 204 -28.07 9.68 4.43
N GLY A 205 -29.27 10.18 4.73
CA GLY A 205 -30.48 9.76 4.03
C GLY A 205 -31.13 8.53 4.66
N ASN A 206 -31.87 7.77 3.87
CA ASN A 206 -32.57 6.57 4.31
C ASN A 206 -31.76 5.33 3.94
N VAL A 207 -30.67 5.12 4.66
CA VAL A 207 -29.69 4.07 4.36
C VAL A 207 -29.69 2.97 5.43
N VAL A 208 -29.21 1.79 5.05
CA VAL A 208 -29.12 0.63 5.95
C VAL A 208 -27.86 0.72 6.81
N GLY A 209 -27.97 1.39 7.96
CA GLY A 209 -26.84 1.56 8.89
C GLY A 209 -25.93 2.73 8.51
N GLY A 210 -24.61 2.52 8.54
CA GLY A 210 -23.58 3.55 8.40
C GLY A 210 -22.78 3.74 9.69
N ARG A 211 -21.70 4.51 9.65
CA ARG A 211 -20.76 4.68 10.78
C ARG A 211 -20.27 3.31 11.27
N PHE A 212 -20.27 3.05 12.57
CA PHE A 212 -19.96 1.72 13.10
C PHE A 212 -21.03 0.65 12.81
N ASP A 213 -22.22 1.03 12.33
CA ASP A 213 -23.28 0.11 11.91
C ASP A 213 -23.20 -0.25 10.41
N THR A 214 -22.14 0.15 9.71
CA THR A 214 -21.90 -0.17 8.28
C THR A 214 -21.89 -1.69 8.01
N ASN A 215 -21.58 -2.49 9.03
CA ASN A 215 -21.62 -3.95 8.95
C ASN A 215 -23.03 -4.50 8.63
N LYS A 216 -24.10 -3.79 9.03
CA LYS A 216 -25.50 -4.18 8.72
C LYS A 216 -25.79 -4.14 7.21
N SER A 217 -25.24 -3.13 6.52
CA SER A 217 -25.31 -3.07 5.05
C SER A 217 -24.58 -4.25 4.42
N LEU A 218 -23.35 -4.53 4.85
CA LEU A 218 -22.55 -5.62 4.28
C LEU A 218 -23.17 -6.99 4.53
N GLU A 219 -23.75 -7.22 5.71
CA GLU A 219 -24.47 -8.46 6.02
C GLU A 219 -25.59 -8.73 5.01
N LEU A 220 -26.44 -7.75 4.75
CA LEU A 220 -27.53 -7.86 3.78
C LEU A 220 -27.01 -8.01 2.35
N ILE A 221 -26.05 -7.19 1.94
CA ILE A 221 -25.46 -7.31 0.59
C ILE A 221 -24.88 -8.72 0.35
N ARG A 222 -24.15 -9.26 1.34
CA ARG A 222 -23.54 -10.60 1.27
C ARG A 222 -24.57 -11.72 1.30
N LYS A 223 -25.66 -11.57 2.05
CA LYS A 223 -26.81 -12.51 2.01
C LYS A 223 -27.36 -12.69 0.58
N HIS A 224 -27.28 -11.66 -0.25
CA HIS A 224 -27.73 -11.70 -1.65
C HIS A 224 -26.61 -11.99 -2.67
N GLY A 225 -25.38 -12.25 -2.22
CA GLY A 225 -24.25 -12.60 -3.09
C GLY A 225 -23.71 -11.44 -3.94
N LEU A 226 -24.04 -10.19 -3.60
CA LEU A 226 -23.63 -8.99 -4.32
C LEU A 226 -22.29 -8.43 -3.80
N SER A 227 -21.67 -7.55 -4.58
CA SER A 227 -20.51 -6.75 -4.17
C SER A 227 -20.96 -5.47 -3.45
N ALA A 228 -20.06 -4.83 -2.70
CA ALA A 228 -20.34 -3.59 -1.98
C ALA A 228 -19.35 -2.49 -2.36
N ALA A 229 -19.82 -1.25 -2.42
CA ALA A 229 -18.99 -0.06 -2.56
C ALA A 229 -19.15 0.85 -1.34
N LEU A 230 -18.09 0.98 -0.53
CA LEU A 230 -18.10 1.83 0.65
C LEU A 230 -17.84 3.29 0.24
N PHE A 231 -18.87 4.13 0.30
CA PHE A 231 -18.74 5.56 0.06
C PHE A 231 -18.30 6.29 1.32
N ALA A 232 -17.23 7.08 1.17
CA ALA A 232 -16.67 7.94 2.21
C ALA A 232 -16.31 7.24 3.54
N PRO A 233 -15.55 6.12 3.54
CA PRO A 233 -15.04 5.48 4.77
C PRO A 233 -14.07 6.39 5.55
N GLY A 234 -13.64 7.51 4.95
CA GLY A 234 -12.99 8.63 5.61
C GLY A 234 -13.71 9.20 6.82
N TRP A 235 -15.01 8.91 6.98
CA TRP A 235 -15.79 9.20 8.17
C TRP A 235 -15.03 8.93 9.48
N VAL A 236 -14.30 7.80 9.55
CA VAL A 236 -13.50 7.43 10.74
C VAL A 236 -12.47 8.51 11.09
N TYR A 237 -11.84 9.11 10.10
CA TYR A 237 -10.83 10.16 10.29
C TYR A 237 -11.46 11.55 10.42
N GLU A 238 -12.54 11.82 9.68
CA GLU A 238 -13.17 13.14 9.60
C GLU A 238 -14.10 13.43 10.78
N CYS A 239 -14.68 12.41 11.42
CA CYS A 239 -15.72 12.58 12.44
C CYS A 239 -15.36 12.02 13.83
N LEU A 240 -14.23 11.32 13.98
CA LEU A 240 -13.75 10.82 15.27
C LEU A 240 -12.43 11.48 15.66
N GLU A 241 -11.98 11.24 16.89
CA GLU A 241 -10.74 11.80 17.40
C GLU A 241 -9.52 11.28 16.63
N LYS A 242 -8.75 12.20 16.03
CA LYS A 242 -7.55 11.88 15.22
C LYS A 242 -6.47 11.16 16.03
N ALA A 243 -6.37 11.45 17.33
CA ALA A 243 -5.44 10.77 18.23
C ALA A 243 -5.74 9.27 18.37
N GLU A 244 -7.01 8.88 18.19
CA GLU A 244 -7.49 7.50 18.27
C GLU A 244 -7.75 6.88 16.89
N PHE A 245 -7.32 7.54 15.82
CA PHE A 245 -7.64 7.15 14.44
C PHE A 245 -7.32 5.68 14.15
N PHE A 246 -6.15 5.18 14.56
CA PHE A 246 -5.77 3.78 14.35
C PHE A 246 -6.71 2.81 15.08
N GLN A 247 -7.09 3.09 16.33
CA GLN A 247 -7.99 2.22 17.07
C GLN A 247 -9.41 2.24 16.48
N ASN A 248 -9.88 3.43 16.07
CA ASN A 248 -11.18 3.60 15.45
C ASN A 248 -11.24 2.97 14.06
N GLN A 249 -10.16 3.03 13.29
CA GLN A 249 -10.05 2.38 11.99
C GLN A 249 -10.01 0.86 12.14
N ASP A 250 -9.18 0.33 13.04
CA ASP A 250 -9.14 -1.11 13.35
C ASP A 250 -10.52 -1.63 13.79
N ARG A 251 -11.24 -0.85 14.61
CA ARG A 251 -12.62 -1.18 15.03
C ARG A 251 -13.58 -1.18 13.85
N PHE A 252 -13.56 -0.14 13.02
CA PHE A 252 -14.44 -0.02 11.87
C PHE A 252 -14.26 -1.21 10.93
N TRP A 253 -13.04 -1.48 10.48
CA TRP A 253 -12.76 -2.59 9.57
C TRP A 253 -12.93 -3.97 10.23
N GLY A 254 -12.67 -4.09 11.53
CA GLY A 254 -12.93 -5.31 12.30
C GLY A 254 -14.41 -5.70 12.33
N LEU A 255 -15.33 -4.73 12.35
CA LEU A 255 -16.78 -4.98 12.25
C LEU A 255 -17.20 -5.44 10.85
N LEU A 256 -16.46 -5.04 9.81
CA LEU A 256 -16.75 -5.40 8.42
C LEU A 256 -16.11 -6.73 8.01
N ALA A 257 -15.00 -7.11 8.63
CA ALA A 257 -14.19 -8.27 8.27
C ALA A 257 -14.96 -9.59 8.09
N PRO A 258 -16.00 -9.94 8.89
CA PRO A 258 -16.78 -11.16 8.68
C PRO A 258 -17.51 -11.22 7.32
N TYR A 259 -17.73 -10.07 6.68
CA TYR A 259 -18.47 -9.94 5.43
C TYR A 259 -17.56 -9.64 4.23
N LEU A 260 -16.24 -9.60 4.42
CA LEU A 260 -15.28 -9.26 3.39
C LEU A 260 -14.33 -10.43 3.15
N PRO A 261 -14.10 -10.83 1.88
CA PRO A 261 -13.05 -11.78 1.58
C PRO A 261 -11.68 -11.17 1.95
N THR A 262 -10.74 -12.03 2.34
CA THR A 262 -9.37 -11.60 2.66
C THR A 262 -8.44 -11.87 1.49
N HIS A 263 -7.82 -10.81 0.96
CA HIS A 263 -6.79 -10.92 -0.08
C HIS A 263 -5.56 -11.68 0.41
N SER A 264 -5.03 -12.52 -0.47
CA SER A 264 -3.86 -13.35 -0.19
C SER A 264 -2.62 -12.85 -0.91
N ILE A 265 -1.49 -12.91 -0.23
CA ILE A 265 -0.17 -12.64 -0.84
C ILE A 265 0.19 -13.83 -1.74
N CYS A 266 0.48 -13.57 -3.02
CA CYS A 266 0.68 -14.62 -4.02
C CYS A 266 2.13 -14.73 -4.55
N CYS A 267 3.08 -13.95 -4.04
CA CYS A 267 4.46 -13.93 -4.55
C CYS A 267 5.54 -13.86 -3.45
N LEU A 268 6.74 -14.29 -3.83
CA LEU A 268 7.97 -14.18 -3.04
C LEU A 268 8.99 -13.26 -3.75
N PRO A 269 9.90 -12.60 -3.00
CA PRO A 269 10.01 -12.60 -1.54
C PRO A 269 8.88 -11.80 -0.88
N PHE A 270 8.33 -12.34 0.21
CA PHE A 270 7.40 -11.62 1.07
C PHE A 270 8.17 -11.05 2.25
N VAL A 271 8.17 -9.73 2.40
CA VAL A 271 8.85 -9.04 3.51
C VAL A 271 8.00 -7.87 3.98
N THR A 272 7.84 -7.76 5.29
CA THR A 272 7.20 -6.61 5.93
C THR A 272 7.79 -6.33 7.31
N SER A 273 8.01 -5.06 7.59
CA SER A 273 8.27 -4.49 8.90
C SER A 273 7.04 -3.80 9.48
N PHE A 274 5.86 -4.03 8.89
CA PHE A 274 4.59 -3.45 9.31
C PHE A 274 4.58 -1.91 9.24
N CYS A 275 5.43 -1.32 8.39
CA CYS A 275 5.49 0.12 8.24
C CYS A 275 4.20 0.62 7.56
N PRO A 276 3.42 1.52 8.20
CA PRO A 276 2.15 2.00 7.65
C PRO A 276 2.35 3.10 6.59
N GLY A 277 3.59 3.44 6.23
CA GLY A 277 3.90 4.61 5.40
C GLY A 277 3.95 5.92 6.19
N MET A 278 4.05 5.85 7.51
CA MET A 278 4.25 7.01 8.38
C MET A 278 4.92 6.59 9.70
N GLY A 279 5.35 7.58 10.49
CA GLY A 279 5.81 7.37 11.85
C GLY A 279 6.14 8.67 12.58
N THR A 280 6.35 8.59 13.89
CA THR A 280 6.81 9.73 14.73
C THR A 280 8.32 9.92 14.71
N ARG A 281 9.02 8.94 14.14
CA ARG A 281 10.46 8.89 13.86
C ARG A 281 10.70 7.87 12.75
N ARG A 282 11.85 7.93 12.09
CA ARG A 282 12.28 6.91 11.14
C ARG A 282 13.35 6.03 11.78
N VAL A 283 13.14 4.73 11.74
CA VAL A 283 13.99 3.72 12.37
C VAL A 283 14.54 2.78 11.30
N ARG A 284 15.79 2.33 11.46
CA ARG A 284 16.43 1.31 10.63
C ARG A 284 17.13 0.30 11.52
N TYR A 285 16.74 -0.96 11.43
CA TYR A 285 17.25 -2.07 12.24
C TYR A 285 17.26 -1.76 13.76
N GLY A 286 16.16 -1.18 14.25
CA GLY A 286 15.97 -0.78 15.64
C GLY A 286 16.72 0.48 16.07
N GLN A 287 17.47 1.13 15.17
CA GLN A 287 18.19 2.37 15.43
C GLN A 287 17.47 3.57 14.81
N GLU A 288 17.34 4.65 15.58
CA GLU A 288 16.76 5.89 15.09
C GLU A 288 17.65 6.52 14.03
N GLU A 289 17.08 6.79 12.86
CA GLU A 289 17.76 7.39 11.72
C GLU A 289 17.36 8.86 11.52
N ALA A 290 16.10 9.19 11.78
CA ALA A 290 15.62 10.56 11.74
C ALA A 290 14.55 10.79 12.82
N VAL A 291 14.66 11.92 13.50
CA VAL A 291 13.71 12.39 14.50
C VAL A 291 12.57 13.13 13.82
N GLY A 292 11.36 12.98 14.36
CA GLY A 292 10.19 13.77 13.95
C GLY A 292 9.22 13.01 13.06
N PRO A 293 7.99 13.55 12.94
CA PRO A 293 6.94 12.92 12.16
C PRO A 293 7.29 12.89 10.68
N TRP A 294 6.88 11.83 10.02
CA TRP A 294 6.99 11.69 8.58
C TRP A 294 5.82 10.88 8.03
N TYR A 295 5.44 11.19 6.80
CA TYR A 295 4.38 10.53 6.05
C TYR A 295 4.81 10.36 4.59
N HIS A 296 4.69 9.14 4.08
CA HIS A 296 4.95 8.77 2.70
C HIS A 296 4.19 7.47 2.37
N PRO A 297 3.02 7.49 1.71
CA PRO A 297 2.25 6.28 1.40
C PRO A 297 3.05 5.25 0.60
N GLY A 298 3.90 5.73 -0.32
CA GLY A 298 4.84 4.87 -1.04
C GLY A 298 5.84 4.09 -0.17
N ALA A 299 5.97 4.38 1.13
CA ALA A 299 6.77 3.64 2.10
C ALA A 299 5.99 2.53 2.83
N GLN A 300 4.68 2.44 2.62
CA GLN A 300 3.84 1.45 3.30
C GLN A 300 4.21 0.04 2.85
N GLU A 301 4.38 -0.88 3.78
CA GLU A 301 4.71 -2.28 3.49
C GLU A 301 3.47 -3.17 3.64
N PRO A 302 3.47 -4.41 3.15
CA PRO A 302 2.33 -5.32 3.33
C PRO A 302 1.84 -5.37 4.78
N GLN A 303 0.55 -5.10 4.97
CA GLN A 303 -0.08 -4.98 6.29
C GLN A 303 -0.70 -6.31 6.75
N PRO A 304 -0.72 -6.61 8.06
CA PRO A 304 -1.26 -7.85 8.60
C PRO A 304 -2.80 -7.81 8.71
N LEU A 305 -3.38 -8.95 9.05
CA LEU A 305 -4.74 -9.02 9.55
C LEU A 305 -4.79 -8.40 10.95
N PHE A 306 -5.67 -7.40 11.11
CA PHE A 306 -5.93 -6.77 12.40
C PHE A 306 -7.21 -7.35 13.00
N GLY A 307 -7.16 -7.75 14.27
CA GLY A 307 -8.33 -8.20 15.00
C GLY A 307 -8.04 -8.61 16.45
N GLU A 308 -9.10 -8.97 17.15
CA GLU A 308 -9.08 -9.63 18.44
C GLU A 308 -9.70 -11.01 18.28
N ARG A 309 -9.03 -12.04 18.79
CA ARG A 309 -9.53 -13.40 18.85
C ARG A 309 -9.58 -13.82 20.31
N ARG A 310 -10.73 -14.34 20.73
CA ARG A 310 -10.89 -15.07 21.99
C ARG A 310 -10.95 -16.56 21.71
N LEU A 311 -10.46 -17.36 22.64
CA LEU A 311 -10.55 -18.81 22.52
C LEU A 311 -11.99 -19.26 22.81
N GLU A 312 -12.45 -20.25 22.06
CA GLU A 312 -13.77 -20.86 22.27
C GLU A 312 -13.80 -21.72 23.54
N GLU A 313 -12.69 -22.42 23.84
CA GLU A 313 -12.53 -23.29 25.00
C GLU A 313 -12.56 -22.51 26.33
N ASP A 314 -11.87 -21.36 26.37
CA ASP A 314 -11.87 -20.44 27.52
C ASP A 314 -11.77 -18.98 27.04
N PRO A 315 -12.84 -18.18 27.16
CA PRO A 315 -12.86 -16.77 26.75
C PRO A 315 -11.88 -15.86 27.50
N ARG A 316 -11.28 -16.31 28.62
CA ARG A 316 -10.16 -15.62 29.29
C ARG A 316 -8.89 -15.66 28.44
N GLY A 317 -8.77 -16.65 27.56
CA GLY A 317 -7.72 -16.71 26.55
C GLY A 317 -8.04 -15.80 25.38
N TRP A 318 -7.17 -14.83 25.12
CA TRP A 318 -7.35 -13.88 24.02
C TRP A 318 -6.03 -13.43 23.43
N VAL A 319 -6.08 -12.98 22.18
CA VAL A 319 -4.98 -12.36 21.46
C VAL A 319 -5.50 -11.24 20.57
N ARG A 320 -4.83 -10.08 20.57
CA ARG A 320 -5.19 -8.90 19.79
C ARG A 320 -3.96 -8.32 19.11
N THR A 321 -4.14 -7.90 17.87
CA THR A 321 -3.13 -7.22 17.05
C THR A 321 -3.50 -5.76 16.87
N GLN A 322 -2.54 -4.85 16.96
CA GLN A 322 -2.72 -3.41 16.77
C GLN A 322 -1.48 -2.82 16.10
N LEU A 323 -1.66 -1.83 15.24
CA LEU A 323 -0.53 -1.04 14.75
C LEU A 323 0.09 -0.24 15.91
N CYS A 324 1.41 -0.16 15.95
CA CYS A 324 2.10 0.69 16.91
C CYS A 324 3.18 1.54 16.24
N LEU A 325 3.05 2.86 16.37
CA LEU A 325 4.07 3.81 15.93
C LEU A 325 5.21 3.97 16.94
N ALA A 326 5.07 3.35 18.13
CA ALA A 326 6.13 3.31 19.12
C ALA A 326 7.01 2.08 18.89
N ASP A 327 8.32 2.31 18.84
CA ASP A 327 9.35 1.26 18.77
C ASP A 327 9.20 0.35 17.54
N ALA A 328 9.71 0.82 16.41
CA ALA A 328 9.76 0.11 15.14
C ALA A 328 11.10 -0.62 14.97
N TRP A 329 11.14 -1.66 14.13
CA TRP A 329 12.40 -2.24 13.67
C TRP A 329 12.91 -1.54 12.41
N ASN A 330 12.02 -1.29 11.45
CA ASN A 330 12.35 -0.58 10.22
C ASN A 330 11.15 0.29 9.80
N GLY A 331 11.40 1.47 9.25
CA GLY A 331 10.36 2.43 8.91
C GLY A 331 9.82 3.16 10.15
N GLY A 332 8.50 3.16 10.32
CA GLY A 332 7.80 4.03 11.28
C GLY A 332 6.79 3.35 12.18
N GLY A 333 6.64 2.03 12.08
CA GLY A 333 5.73 1.24 12.91
C GLY A 333 6.20 -0.19 13.13
N SER A 334 5.56 -0.86 14.07
CA SER A 334 5.64 -2.29 14.35
C SER A 334 4.24 -2.83 14.62
N LEU A 335 4.08 -4.15 14.58
CA LEU A 335 2.83 -4.80 14.99
C LEU A 335 2.89 -5.12 16.48
N LEU A 336 1.95 -4.58 17.25
CA LEU A 336 1.78 -4.90 18.66
C LEU A 336 0.78 -6.05 18.82
N ILE A 337 1.22 -7.12 19.48
CA ILE A 337 0.40 -8.27 19.84
C ILE A 337 0.30 -8.35 21.35
N ARG A 338 -0.93 -8.33 21.87
CA ARG A 338 -1.23 -8.51 23.28
C ARG A 338 -2.11 -9.72 23.47
N GLY A 339 -2.01 -10.36 24.62
CA GLY A 339 -2.91 -11.47 24.94
C GLY A 339 -2.75 -11.98 26.35
N ALA A 340 -3.66 -12.86 26.73
CA ALA A 340 -3.61 -13.62 27.96
C ALA A 340 -3.84 -15.10 27.64
N ILE A 341 -3.11 -15.97 28.35
CA ILE A 341 -3.20 -17.42 28.21
C ILE A 341 -3.61 -17.99 29.57
N PRO A 342 -4.84 -18.51 29.73
CA PRO A 342 -5.33 -19.04 30.99
C PRO A 342 -4.67 -20.38 31.35
N PRO A 343 -4.73 -20.81 32.63
CA PRO A 343 -4.13 -22.05 33.13
C PRO A 343 -4.47 -23.32 32.33
N GLU A 344 -5.70 -23.40 31.85
CA GLU A 344 -6.32 -24.55 31.18
C GLU A 344 -5.89 -24.66 29.72
N VAL A 345 -5.29 -23.60 29.17
CA VAL A 345 -4.82 -23.55 27.77
C VAL A 345 -3.30 -23.42 27.72
N GLN A 346 -2.67 -24.20 26.84
CA GLN A 346 -1.22 -24.18 26.67
C GLN A 346 -0.75 -23.04 25.75
N GLN A 347 -1.56 -22.63 24.78
CA GLN A 347 -1.17 -21.66 23.76
C GLN A 347 -2.33 -20.84 23.19
N VAL A 348 -2.01 -19.63 22.73
CA VAL A 348 -2.87 -18.82 21.85
C VAL A 348 -2.12 -18.57 20.53
N ALA A 349 -2.88 -18.45 19.44
CA ALA A 349 -2.30 -18.13 18.14
C ALA A 349 -3.17 -17.15 17.36
N VAL A 350 -2.51 -16.26 16.61
CA VAL A 350 -3.15 -15.25 15.76
C VAL A 350 -2.66 -15.39 14.32
N ARG A 351 -3.62 -15.38 13.38
CA ARG A 351 -3.34 -15.35 11.93
C ARG A 351 -2.89 -13.95 11.56
N LEU A 352 -1.72 -13.82 10.95
CA LEU A 352 -1.16 -12.54 10.55
C LEU A 352 -1.35 -12.27 9.06
N PHE A 353 -1.25 -13.28 8.21
CA PHE A 353 -1.34 -13.14 6.76
C PHE A 353 -2.02 -14.35 6.13
N SER A 354 -2.80 -14.07 5.09
CA SER A 354 -3.23 -15.06 4.10
C SER A 354 -2.24 -15.05 2.93
N LEU A 355 -1.84 -16.23 2.46
CA LEU A 355 -0.91 -16.46 1.38
C LEU A 355 -1.50 -17.50 0.42
N GLN A 356 -1.12 -17.38 -0.84
CA GLN A 356 -1.38 -18.37 -1.88
C GLN A 356 -0.12 -18.45 -2.74
N VAL A 357 0.95 -18.90 -2.10
CA VAL A 357 2.29 -18.91 -2.71
C VAL A 357 2.70 -20.35 -3.00
N PRO A 358 2.91 -20.72 -4.27
CA PRO A 358 3.56 -21.99 -4.60
C PRO A 358 4.97 -22.03 -4.00
N LEU A 359 5.22 -22.99 -3.12
CA LEU A 359 6.49 -23.03 -2.40
C LEU A 359 7.60 -23.58 -3.29
N PRO A 360 8.75 -22.87 -3.41
CA PRO A 360 9.94 -23.49 -3.94
C PRO A 360 10.40 -24.62 -3.00
N PRO A 361 11.25 -25.57 -3.47
CA PRO A 361 11.69 -26.72 -2.68
C PRO A 361 12.28 -26.38 -1.30
N ARG A 362 12.77 -25.15 -1.15
CA ARG A 362 13.34 -24.63 0.09
C ARG A 362 13.06 -23.15 0.24
N ILE A 363 12.50 -22.80 1.39
CA ILE A 363 12.30 -21.41 1.83
C ILE A 363 13.01 -21.16 3.15
N PHE A 364 13.30 -19.90 3.40
CA PHE A 364 13.77 -19.40 4.68
C PHE A 364 12.79 -18.38 5.22
N LEU A 365 12.57 -18.42 6.54
CA LEU A 365 11.74 -17.45 7.23
C LEU A 365 12.57 -16.74 8.27
N SER A 366 12.37 -15.42 8.41
CA SER A 366 12.93 -14.64 9.51
C SER A 366 11.81 -13.93 10.24
N LEU A 367 11.93 -13.88 11.55
CA LEU A 367 11.02 -13.21 12.47
C LEU A 367 11.86 -12.34 13.40
N VAL A 368 11.59 -11.04 13.42
CA VAL A 368 12.15 -10.09 14.38
C VAL A 368 11.04 -9.65 15.33
N TYR A 369 11.22 -9.90 16.63
CA TYR A 369 10.24 -9.56 17.65
C TYR A 369 10.89 -9.10 18.96
N LYS A 370 10.10 -8.47 19.82
CA LYS A 370 10.50 -8.04 21.17
C LYS A 370 9.37 -8.37 22.14
N LEU A 371 9.68 -9.07 23.23
CA LEU A 371 8.75 -9.27 24.34
C LEU A 371 8.94 -8.15 25.36
N GLU A 372 7.85 -7.56 25.82
CA GLU A 372 7.86 -6.54 26.86
C GLU A 372 7.55 -7.15 28.23
N GLY A 373 8.15 -6.58 29.28
CA GLY A 373 7.94 -7.02 30.65
C GLY A 373 8.65 -8.34 30.99
N THR A 374 8.10 -9.06 31.96
CA THR A 374 8.66 -10.30 32.52
C THR A 374 7.98 -11.57 32.00
N ALA A 375 7.14 -11.44 30.96
CA ALA A 375 6.37 -12.55 30.40
C ALA A 375 7.29 -13.69 29.95
N LYS A 376 6.97 -14.91 30.37
CA LYS A 376 7.77 -16.12 30.09
C LYS A 376 7.24 -16.91 28.88
N VAL A 377 6.39 -16.30 28.06
CA VAL A 377 5.80 -16.96 26.89
C VAL A 377 6.86 -17.31 25.84
N ARG A 378 6.77 -18.54 25.33
CA ARG A 378 7.53 -18.96 24.15
C ARG A 378 6.83 -18.44 22.90
N VAL A 379 7.56 -17.65 22.14
CA VAL A 379 7.11 -17.08 20.88
C VAL A 379 7.53 -17.99 19.71
N ALA A 380 6.61 -18.32 18.80
CA ALA A 380 6.89 -19.14 17.63
C ALA A 380 6.10 -18.69 16.39
N LEU A 381 6.64 -18.99 15.22
CA LEU A 381 5.95 -18.85 13.93
C LEU A 381 5.31 -20.19 13.57
N GLU A 382 4.12 -20.14 13.00
CA GLU A 382 3.42 -21.30 12.46
C GLU A 382 2.87 -20.99 11.07
N LEU A 383 2.65 -22.02 10.27
CA LEU A 383 2.15 -21.87 8.90
C LEU A 383 1.26 -23.02 8.48
N THR A 384 0.35 -22.75 7.55
CA THR A 384 -0.48 -23.80 6.90
C THR A 384 0.01 -24.04 5.48
N THR A 385 -0.06 -25.29 5.04
CA THR A 385 0.19 -25.65 3.64
C THR A 385 -0.89 -26.56 3.08
N GLY A 386 -1.22 -26.39 1.80
CA GLY A 386 -2.07 -27.29 1.03
C GLY A 386 -1.29 -28.00 -0.08
N ASP A 387 -1.88 -29.04 -0.68
CA ASP A 387 -1.32 -29.73 -1.86
C ASP A 387 -1.49 -28.88 -3.12
N GLU A 388 -0.46 -28.82 -3.97
CA GLU A 388 -0.46 -28.03 -5.22
C GLU A 388 -1.54 -28.48 -6.24
N GLY A 389 -2.03 -29.72 -6.12
CA GLY A 389 -3.01 -30.32 -7.04
C GLY A 389 -4.49 -29.98 -6.77
N SER A 390 -4.82 -29.26 -5.69
CA SER A 390 -6.21 -28.88 -5.37
C SER A 390 -6.63 -27.52 -5.96
N CYS A 391 -5.81 -26.93 -6.84
CA CYS A 391 -6.05 -25.61 -7.42
C CYS A 391 -6.83 -25.71 -8.74
N ASP A 392 -8.14 -25.92 -8.67
CA ASP A 392 -9.04 -25.44 -9.73
C ASP A 392 -9.57 -24.08 -9.24
N VAL A 393 -8.97 -22.99 -9.75
CA VAL A 393 -9.33 -21.62 -9.35
C VAL A 393 -10.64 -21.24 -10.05
N GLY A 394 -11.75 -21.79 -9.56
CA GLY A 394 -13.12 -21.42 -9.93
C GLY A 394 -13.84 -20.57 -8.87
N GLY A 395 -13.22 -20.31 -7.72
CA GLY A 395 -13.82 -19.48 -6.66
C GLY A 395 -12.89 -19.27 -5.46
N ILE A 396 -12.79 -18.01 -5.00
CA ILE A 396 -11.87 -17.53 -3.94
C ILE A 396 -12.24 -18.04 -2.53
N SER A 397 -13.32 -18.80 -2.37
CA SER A 397 -13.94 -19.05 -1.06
C SER A 397 -13.62 -20.38 -0.37
N THR A 398 -12.79 -21.30 -0.91
CA THR A 398 -12.60 -22.61 -0.26
C THR A 398 -11.20 -23.22 -0.41
N LEU A 399 -10.24 -22.71 0.37
CA LEU A 399 -9.30 -23.63 1.02
C LEU A 399 -9.92 -23.97 2.38
N SER A 400 -10.75 -25.01 2.41
CA SER A 400 -11.32 -25.52 3.66
C SER A 400 -10.18 -25.92 4.60
N ALA A 401 -10.34 -25.61 5.89
CA ALA A 401 -9.39 -26.00 6.94
C ALA A 401 -9.07 -27.51 6.93
N ASP A 402 -9.99 -28.33 6.41
CA ASP A 402 -9.92 -29.79 6.38
C ASP A 402 -8.86 -30.38 5.43
N THR A 403 -8.29 -29.59 4.50
CA THR A 403 -7.24 -30.08 3.58
C THR A 403 -5.85 -29.47 3.85
N SER A 404 -5.76 -28.53 4.79
CA SER A 404 -4.52 -27.82 5.10
C SER A 404 -3.77 -28.46 6.27
N THR A 405 -2.44 -28.60 6.15
CA THR A 405 -1.59 -29.08 7.24
C THR A 405 -0.91 -27.90 7.93
N ARG A 406 -1.00 -27.82 9.26
CA ARG A 406 -0.35 -26.78 10.08
C ARG A 406 1.02 -27.24 10.58
N HIS A 407 2.02 -26.38 10.43
CA HIS A 407 3.42 -26.66 10.76
C HIS A 407 3.97 -25.63 11.76
N SER A 408 4.75 -26.10 12.73
CA SER A 408 5.47 -25.27 13.69
C SER A 408 6.99 -25.47 13.51
N PRO A 409 7.64 -24.74 12.58
CA PRO A 409 9.05 -24.92 12.30
C PRO A 409 9.92 -24.62 13.52
N ARG A 410 11.00 -25.38 13.67
CA ARG A 410 11.98 -25.14 14.74
C ARG A 410 12.97 -24.06 14.30
N PRO A 411 13.29 -23.07 15.18
CA PRO A 411 14.32 -22.09 14.88
C PRO A 411 15.67 -22.77 14.61
N LEU A 412 16.39 -22.26 13.62
CA LEU A 412 17.78 -22.62 13.36
C LEU A 412 18.65 -22.21 14.55
N ARG A 413 19.42 -23.17 15.09
CA ARG A 413 20.38 -22.90 16.18
C ARG A 413 21.66 -22.25 15.69
N VAL A 414 22.15 -22.70 14.53
CA VAL A 414 23.32 -22.16 13.85
C VAL A 414 22.93 -21.85 12.42
N PRO A 415 23.25 -20.66 11.91
CA PRO A 415 22.92 -20.34 10.54
C PRO A 415 23.74 -21.13 9.51
N PRO A 416 23.15 -21.51 8.36
CA PRO A 416 23.90 -22.08 7.26
C PRO A 416 25.02 -21.12 6.81
N PRO A 417 26.29 -21.57 6.65
CA PRO A 417 27.41 -20.68 6.29
C PRO A 417 27.16 -19.87 5.00
N LYS A 418 26.47 -20.47 4.03
CA LYS A 418 26.10 -19.82 2.76
C LYS A 418 25.11 -18.66 2.92
N LEU A 419 24.43 -18.58 4.06
CA LEU A 419 23.45 -17.53 4.39
C LEU A 419 23.95 -16.62 5.51
N ALA A 420 25.21 -16.72 5.92
CA ALA A 420 25.78 -15.98 7.04
C ALA A 420 25.50 -14.47 6.97
N ARG A 421 25.42 -13.88 5.77
CA ARG A 421 25.04 -12.46 5.59
C ARG A 421 23.60 -12.14 5.97
N TRP A 422 22.65 -13.00 5.61
CA TRP A 422 21.23 -12.86 5.94
C TRP A 422 20.98 -13.21 7.40
N THR A 423 21.69 -14.21 7.90
CA THR A 423 21.51 -14.74 9.24
C THR A 423 22.46 -14.17 10.29
N ALA A 424 23.28 -13.18 9.94
CA ALA A 424 24.31 -12.63 10.82
C ALA A 424 23.76 -12.19 12.19
N ARG A 425 22.47 -11.86 12.22
CA ARG A 425 21.72 -11.35 13.36
C ARG A 425 20.82 -12.40 14.03
N CYS A 426 20.67 -13.61 13.46
CA CYS A 426 19.82 -14.66 14.01
C CYS A 426 20.37 -15.17 15.35
N GLY A 427 19.48 -15.35 16.32
CA GLY A 427 19.83 -15.89 17.64
C GLY A 427 20.59 -14.91 18.55
N GLN A 428 20.82 -13.67 18.10
CA GLN A 428 21.44 -12.62 18.90
C GLN A 428 20.39 -11.69 19.49
N GLN A 429 20.71 -11.10 20.65
CA GLN A 429 19.99 -9.96 21.18
C GLN A 429 20.46 -8.71 20.43
N LEU A 430 19.54 -8.10 19.69
CA LEU A 430 19.80 -6.94 18.85
C LEU A 430 19.58 -5.65 19.64
N ALA A 431 20.03 -4.52 19.08
CA ALA A 431 19.86 -3.20 19.67
C ALA A 431 18.40 -2.98 20.09
N GLY A 432 18.16 -2.32 21.23
CA GLY A 432 16.79 -2.04 21.70
C GLY A 432 16.00 -3.26 22.20
N GLY A 433 16.63 -4.43 22.36
CA GLY A 433 16.00 -5.64 22.90
C GLY A 433 15.25 -6.49 21.87
N TRP A 434 15.46 -6.24 20.59
CA TRP A 434 14.92 -7.07 19.51
C TRP A 434 15.60 -8.44 19.47
N VAL A 435 14.83 -9.47 19.10
CA VAL A 435 15.28 -10.85 18.95
C VAL A 435 14.95 -11.30 17.54
N GLN A 436 15.93 -11.84 16.82
CA GLN A 436 15.71 -12.43 15.51
C GLN A 436 15.77 -13.96 15.57
N ARG A 437 14.75 -14.61 14.99
CA ARG A 437 14.69 -16.06 14.79
C ARG A 437 14.58 -16.37 13.31
N CYS A 438 15.26 -17.43 12.90
CA CYS A 438 15.35 -17.83 11.50
C CYS A 438 14.97 -19.30 11.37
N TYR A 439 14.31 -19.65 10.29
CA TYR A 439 13.73 -20.98 10.05
C TYR A 439 14.08 -21.43 8.64
N GLU A 440 14.26 -22.73 8.45
CA GLU A 440 14.39 -23.36 7.13
C GLU A 440 13.25 -24.36 6.99
N LEU A 441 12.51 -24.27 5.89
CA LEU A 441 11.54 -25.29 5.50
C LEU A 441 11.91 -25.85 4.14
N SER A 442 11.88 -27.17 4.04
CA SER A 442 11.99 -27.89 2.79
C SER A 442 10.67 -28.62 2.54
N MET A 443 9.93 -28.17 1.53
CA MET A 443 8.59 -28.63 1.19
C MET A 443 8.56 -28.83 -0.33
N ARG A 444 7.85 -29.84 -0.84
CA ARG A 444 7.75 -30.09 -2.29
C ARG A 444 6.28 -30.15 -2.69
N ARG A 445 5.91 -29.43 -3.75
CA ARG A 445 4.55 -29.40 -4.31
C ARG A 445 3.48 -28.95 -3.30
N CYS A 446 3.81 -27.91 -2.54
CA CYS A 446 2.90 -27.35 -1.54
C CYS A 446 2.59 -25.89 -1.86
N LEU A 447 1.36 -25.47 -1.57
CA LEU A 447 0.96 -24.07 -1.49
C LEU A 447 1.10 -23.59 -0.04
N LEU A 448 1.76 -22.46 0.20
CA LEU A 448 1.74 -21.80 1.51
C LEU A 448 0.43 -21.02 1.65
N GLY A 449 -0.36 -21.37 2.67
CA GLY A 449 -1.70 -20.85 2.91
C GLY A 449 -1.73 -19.68 3.89
N ASP A 450 -1.15 -19.82 5.07
CA ASP A 450 -1.24 -18.80 6.11
C ASP A 450 0.03 -18.70 6.94
N LEU A 451 0.25 -17.53 7.52
CA LEU A 451 1.24 -17.31 8.56
C LEU A 451 0.55 -16.92 9.87
N PHE A 452 0.93 -17.63 10.92
CA PHE A 452 0.44 -17.42 12.28
C PHE A 452 1.59 -17.13 13.22
N MET A 453 1.25 -16.38 14.27
CA MET A 453 2.10 -16.23 15.45
C MET A 453 1.50 -16.99 16.62
N SER A 454 2.29 -17.83 17.29
CA SER A 454 1.85 -18.54 18.49
C SER A 454 2.66 -18.16 19.73
N PHE A 455 1.94 -18.15 20.85
CA PHE A 455 2.45 -17.84 22.18
C PHE A 455 2.10 -19.02 23.07
N THR A 456 3.12 -19.71 23.58
CA THR A 456 2.95 -20.90 24.44
C THR A 456 3.41 -20.57 25.85
N ARG A 457 2.64 -20.97 26.86
CA ARG A 457 3.07 -20.91 28.26
C ARG A 457 4.23 -21.87 28.54
N PRO A 458 5.10 -21.57 29.53
CA PRO A 458 6.05 -22.54 30.03
C PRO A 458 5.35 -23.82 30.52
N PRO A 459 5.94 -25.01 30.31
CA PRO A 459 5.41 -26.25 30.88
C PRO A 459 5.30 -26.15 32.41
N GLY A 460 4.18 -26.61 32.97
CA GLY A 460 3.96 -26.64 34.42
C GLY A 460 3.58 -25.30 35.06
N SER A 461 3.36 -24.24 34.27
CA SER A 461 2.76 -23.01 34.80
C SER A 461 1.32 -23.28 35.25
N GLN A 462 0.94 -22.80 36.43
CA GLN A 462 -0.44 -22.86 36.94
C GLN A 462 -1.17 -21.52 36.90
N ASP A 463 -0.45 -20.43 36.59
CA ASP A 463 -1.00 -19.08 36.56
C ASP A 463 -1.33 -18.65 35.13
N GLU A 464 -2.28 -17.71 35.02
CA GLU A 464 -2.53 -16.99 33.78
C GLU A 464 -1.28 -16.20 33.37
N GLU A 465 -0.90 -16.30 32.10
CA GLU A 465 0.25 -15.58 31.56
C GLU A 465 -0.22 -14.53 30.56
N SER A 466 -0.12 -13.25 30.95
CA SER A 466 -0.32 -12.12 30.06
C SER A 466 0.98 -11.75 29.35
N PHE A 467 0.89 -11.35 28.07
CA PHE A 467 2.05 -10.97 27.28
C PHE A 467 1.79 -9.75 26.40
N VAL A 468 2.88 -9.02 26.14
CA VAL A 468 2.94 -7.95 25.15
C VAL A 468 4.16 -8.20 24.27
N CYS A 469 3.94 -8.36 22.98
CA CYS A 469 4.96 -8.66 21.99
C CYS A 469 4.89 -7.68 20.82
N ARG A 470 6.02 -7.10 20.44
CA ARG A 470 6.16 -6.33 19.21
C ARG A 470 6.77 -7.21 18.13
N LEU A 471 6.19 -7.23 16.95
CA LEU A 471 6.83 -7.76 15.74
C LEU A 471 7.36 -6.60 14.90
N GLY A 472 8.65 -6.67 14.63
CA GLY A 472 9.37 -5.67 13.86
C GLY A 472 9.60 -6.08 12.41
N GLU A 473 9.66 -7.38 12.12
CA GLU A 473 9.80 -7.87 10.75
C GLU A 473 9.39 -9.33 10.60
N ILE A 474 8.77 -9.65 9.47
CA ILE A 474 8.62 -11.00 8.95
C ILE A 474 9.19 -11.04 7.52
N GLN A 475 9.95 -12.09 7.24
CA GLN A 475 10.44 -12.40 5.90
C GLN A 475 10.11 -13.85 5.54
N VAL A 476 9.64 -14.08 4.32
CA VAL A 476 9.54 -15.39 3.67
C VAL A 476 10.23 -15.27 2.33
N VAL A 477 11.34 -16.00 2.17
CA VAL A 477 12.24 -15.85 1.04
C VAL A 477 12.63 -17.21 0.47
N GLY A 478 12.66 -17.31 -0.86
CA GLY A 478 13.16 -18.51 -1.55
C GLY A 478 14.69 -18.60 -1.48
N ALA A 479 15.23 -19.81 -1.46
CA ALA A 479 16.68 -20.04 -1.39
C ALA A 479 17.47 -19.35 -2.53
N HIS A 480 16.91 -19.28 -3.73
CA HIS A 480 17.52 -18.64 -4.89
C HIS A 480 17.65 -17.11 -4.72
N GLY A 481 16.65 -16.47 -4.10
CA GLY A 481 16.65 -15.02 -3.87
C GLY A 481 17.80 -14.58 -2.96
N LEU A 482 18.07 -15.34 -1.90
CA LEU A 482 19.16 -15.05 -0.97
C LEU A 482 20.57 -15.25 -1.56
N GLN A 483 20.71 -16.09 -2.59
CA GLN A 483 21.99 -16.41 -3.21
C GLN A 483 22.31 -15.50 -4.41
N SER A 484 21.28 -14.86 -4.98
CA SER A 484 21.44 -13.97 -6.12
C SER A 484 21.94 -12.60 -5.66
N PRO A 485 23.05 -12.07 -6.22
CA PRO A 485 23.47 -10.71 -5.90
C PRO A 485 22.44 -9.72 -6.43
N LEU A 486 22.20 -8.62 -5.69
CA LEU A 486 21.36 -7.56 -6.22
C LEU A 486 21.96 -6.98 -7.49
N PRO A 487 21.14 -6.72 -8.53
CA PRO A 487 21.56 -5.95 -9.68
C PRO A 487 22.11 -4.59 -9.25
N ARG A 488 23.23 -4.19 -9.85
CA ARG A 488 23.77 -2.84 -9.69
C ARG A 488 22.73 -1.82 -10.16
N VAL A 489 22.63 -0.69 -9.46
CA VAL A 489 21.84 0.46 -9.95
C VAL A 489 22.51 1.04 -11.19
N GLN A 490 21.80 1.05 -12.31
CA GLN A 490 22.34 1.45 -13.62
C GLN A 490 21.75 2.77 -14.10
N GLY A 491 22.46 3.43 -15.03
CA GLY A 491 21.92 4.56 -15.79
C GLY A 491 21.50 5.76 -14.94
N VAL A 492 22.19 6.04 -13.84
CA VAL A 492 21.86 7.22 -13.02
C VAL A 492 22.10 8.47 -13.86
N SER A 493 21.04 9.23 -14.10
CA SER A 493 21.04 10.43 -14.92
C SER A 493 20.48 11.61 -14.13
N VAL A 494 20.97 12.81 -14.46
CA VAL A 494 20.53 14.08 -13.88
C VAL A 494 19.84 14.87 -14.98
N SER A 495 18.68 15.44 -14.68
CA SER A 495 17.89 16.24 -15.62
C SER A 495 17.11 17.34 -14.90
N GLN A 496 16.46 18.24 -15.66
CA GLN A 496 15.60 19.30 -15.12
C GLN A 496 16.31 20.13 -14.03
N THR A 497 17.57 20.48 -14.31
CA THR A 497 18.44 21.23 -13.41
C THR A 497 18.00 22.68 -13.34
N CYS A 498 17.88 23.22 -12.14
CA CYS A 498 17.60 24.62 -11.86
C CYS A 498 18.59 25.11 -10.81
N TRP A 499 19.22 26.24 -11.09
CA TRP A 499 20.19 26.88 -10.22
C TRP A 499 19.60 28.17 -9.67
N ARG A 500 19.72 28.40 -8.36
CA ARG A 500 19.27 29.62 -7.70
C ARG A 500 20.37 30.14 -6.80
N ARG A 501 20.52 31.46 -6.72
CA ARG A 501 21.28 32.10 -5.64
C ARG A 501 20.28 32.56 -4.59
N ALA A 502 20.56 32.30 -3.31
CA ALA A 502 19.78 32.90 -2.24
C ALA A 502 19.88 34.43 -2.31
N ALA A 503 18.74 35.14 -2.26
CA ALA A 503 18.75 36.59 -2.16
C ALA A 503 19.30 37.01 -0.79
N PRO A 504 20.04 38.13 -0.69
CA PRO A 504 20.62 38.58 0.58
C PRO A 504 19.59 39.04 1.61
N GLU A 505 18.31 39.23 1.25
CA GLU A 505 17.28 39.71 2.16
C GLU A 505 16.30 38.59 2.55
N GLY A 506 16.41 38.12 3.80
CA GLY A 506 15.39 37.30 4.47
C GLY A 506 15.91 36.02 5.13
N ALA A 507 16.26 36.12 6.42
CA ALA A 507 16.24 35.07 7.44
C ALA A 507 16.87 33.68 7.18
N GLU A 508 17.70 33.48 6.15
CA GLU A 508 18.50 32.25 6.00
C GLU A 508 19.98 32.48 6.33
N PRO A 509 20.65 31.60 7.11
CA PRO A 509 21.92 31.95 7.73
C PRO A 509 23.14 31.94 6.80
N GLN A 510 23.02 31.62 5.51
CA GLN A 510 24.16 31.61 4.59
C GLN A 510 23.78 32.00 3.14
N PRO A 511 24.46 32.99 2.52
CA PRO A 511 24.42 33.17 1.08
C PRO A 511 25.02 31.94 0.40
N GLY A 512 24.33 31.36 -0.59
CA GLY A 512 24.81 30.14 -1.24
C GLY A 512 24.09 29.78 -2.54
N LEU A 513 24.79 29.04 -3.40
CA LEU A 513 24.29 28.45 -4.63
C LEU A 513 23.43 27.22 -4.31
N ARG A 514 22.22 27.17 -4.86
CA ARG A 514 21.26 26.07 -4.68
C ARG A 514 21.00 25.33 -5.99
N LEU A 515 21.06 24.00 -5.93
CA LEU A 515 20.77 23.09 -7.03
C LEU A 515 19.47 22.34 -6.79
N SER A 516 18.54 22.47 -7.74
CA SER A 516 17.38 21.59 -7.87
C SER A 516 17.56 20.72 -9.12
N CYS A 517 17.39 19.40 -9.02
CA CYS A 517 17.50 18.49 -10.17
C CYS A 517 16.70 17.21 -9.98
N THR A 518 16.41 16.50 -11.07
CA THR A 518 15.72 15.21 -11.04
C THR A 518 16.71 14.10 -11.38
N LEU A 519 16.89 13.17 -10.44
CA LEU A 519 17.65 11.94 -10.60
C LEU A 519 16.75 10.82 -11.13
N ARG A 520 17.22 10.06 -12.11
CA ARG A 520 16.56 8.83 -12.61
C ARG A 520 17.56 7.71 -12.77
N TRP A 521 17.14 6.48 -12.54
CA TRP A 521 18.00 5.30 -12.68
C TRP A 521 17.20 4.07 -13.11
N SER A 522 17.86 2.93 -13.25
CA SER A 522 17.23 1.64 -13.53
C SER A 522 17.65 0.61 -12.48
N CYS A 523 16.64 0.00 -11.84
CA CYS A 523 16.79 -1.11 -10.91
C CYS A 523 15.43 -1.82 -10.73
N PRO A 524 15.37 -3.17 -10.66
CA PRO A 524 14.12 -3.88 -10.42
C PRO A 524 13.52 -3.57 -9.04
N LEU A 525 12.33 -2.95 -9.01
CA LEU A 525 11.64 -2.57 -7.76
C LEU A 525 11.15 -3.77 -6.93
N SER A 526 11.03 -4.95 -7.54
CA SER A 526 10.68 -6.19 -6.84
C SER A 526 11.77 -6.64 -5.86
N LEU A 527 13.03 -6.25 -6.07
CA LEU A 527 14.17 -6.69 -5.25
C LEU A 527 14.54 -5.69 -4.14
N VAL A 528 14.02 -4.47 -4.19
CA VAL A 528 14.37 -3.39 -3.27
C VAL A 528 13.15 -2.92 -2.48
N ARG A 529 13.39 -2.51 -1.24
CA ARG A 529 12.41 -1.85 -0.38
C ARG A 529 12.32 -0.36 -0.73
N CYS A 530 13.48 0.28 -0.88
CA CYS A 530 13.62 1.67 -1.31
C CYS A 530 15.05 1.93 -1.83
N PHE A 531 15.29 3.16 -2.27
CA PHE A 531 16.61 3.70 -2.54
C PHE A 531 16.91 4.83 -1.59
N ARG A 532 18.15 4.87 -1.13
CA ARG A 532 18.69 5.90 -0.26
C ARG A 532 19.53 6.81 -1.12
N ILE A 533 19.13 8.08 -1.16
CA ILE A 533 19.76 9.08 -2.00
C ILE A 533 20.73 9.86 -1.14
N HIS A 534 21.98 9.95 -1.61
CA HIS A 534 23.02 10.69 -0.91
C HIS A 534 23.71 11.66 -1.88
N CYS A 535 24.34 12.70 -1.34
CA CYS A 535 25.27 13.54 -2.07
C CYS A 535 26.63 13.62 -1.36
N GLY A 536 27.70 13.78 -2.13
CA GLY A 536 29.03 14.07 -1.64
C GLY A 536 29.68 15.18 -2.43
N ARG A 537 30.71 15.81 -1.85
CA ARG A 537 31.66 16.63 -2.60
C ARG A 537 32.52 15.68 -3.43
N GLY A 538 32.63 15.95 -4.73
CA GLY A 538 33.63 15.26 -5.54
C GLY A 538 35.01 15.59 -4.96
N THR A 539 35.84 14.60 -4.66
CA THR A 539 37.25 14.86 -4.42
C THR A 539 37.86 15.32 -5.73
N ASP A 540 38.39 16.54 -5.75
CA ASP A 540 39.14 17.05 -6.88
C ASP A 540 40.31 16.10 -7.14
N GLY A 541 40.33 15.48 -8.32
CA GLY A 541 41.46 14.71 -8.83
C GLY A 541 42.61 15.62 -9.27
N GLY A 542 43.00 16.60 -8.44
CA GLY A 542 44.18 17.43 -8.65
C GLY A 542 45.44 16.75 -8.14
N PRO A 543 46.60 16.89 -8.81
CA PRO A 543 47.85 16.31 -8.37
C PRO A 543 48.41 17.14 -7.20
N SER A 544 48.00 16.84 -5.97
CA SER A 544 48.68 17.33 -4.77
C SER A 544 49.01 16.14 -3.87
N GLY A 545 50.31 15.93 -3.67
CA GLY A 545 50.91 14.80 -2.94
C GLY A 545 50.73 14.88 -1.42
N GLY A 546 49.52 15.13 -0.94
CA GLY A 546 49.12 14.97 0.46
C GLY A 546 48.28 13.71 0.65
N ALA A 547 48.39 13.07 1.82
CA ALA A 547 47.56 11.92 2.17
C ALA A 547 46.08 12.23 1.91
N PRO A 548 45.31 11.31 1.29
CA PRO A 548 43.91 11.57 0.98
C PRO A 548 43.16 11.88 2.27
N PRO A 549 42.36 12.97 2.33
CA PRO A 549 41.50 13.22 3.47
C PRO A 549 40.59 12.00 3.68
N ALA A 550 40.30 11.67 4.94
CA ALA A 550 39.38 10.58 5.27
C ALA A 550 38.09 10.74 4.45
N PRO A 551 37.56 9.67 3.83
CA PRO A 551 36.42 9.79 2.94
C PRO A 551 35.23 10.37 3.73
N GLU A 552 34.85 11.61 3.43
CA GLU A 552 33.67 12.23 4.01
C GLU A 552 32.47 11.30 3.78
N ARG A 553 31.71 11.04 4.85
CA ARG A 553 30.48 10.27 4.71
C ARG A 553 29.53 11.08 3.84
N PRO A 554 28.97 10.48 2.76
CA PRO A 554 28.05 11.21 1.91
C PRO A 554 26.82 11.63 2.72
N THR A 555 26.34 12.85 2.47
CA THR A 555 25.18 13.44 3.11
C THR A 555 23.91 12.76 2.61
N PHE A 556 23.09 12.28 3.52
CA PHE A 556 21.80 11.68 3.18
C PHE A 556 20.80 12.76 2.76
N LEU A 557 20.16 12.59 1.60
CA LEU A 557 19.18 13.51 1.04
C LEU A 557 17.73 13.04 1.25
N GLY A 558 17.49 11.72 1.25
CA GLY A 558 16.16 11.17 1.42
C GLY A 558 15.98 9.77 0.84
N LEU A 559 14.73 9.30 0.86
CA LEU A 559 14.33 7.99 0.37
C LEU A 559 13.51 8.12 -0.91
N ALA A 560 13.74 7.20 -1.85
CA ALA A 560 12.91 7.03 -3.03
C ALA A 560 12.32 5.62 -3.05
N PHE A 561 11.01 5.50 -3.28
CA PHE A 561 10.32 4.20 -3.40
C PHE A 561 10.07 3.81 -4.86
N VAL A 562 10.64 4.58 -5.77
CA VAL A 562 10.61 4.43 -7.23
C VAL A 562 11.99 4.78 -7.80
N ASN A 563 12.21 4.52 -9.08
CA ASN A 563 13.49 4.77 -9.77
C ASN A 563 13.74 6.25 -10.13
N GLN A 564 13.22 7.19 -9.33
CA GLN A 564 13.31 8.62 -9.54
C GLN A 564 13.32 9.36 -8.20
N TYR A 565 14.07 10.47 -8.11
CA TYR A 565 14.09 11.37 -6.96
C TYR A 565 14.32 12.82 -7.39
N ARG A 566 13.51 13.74 -6.88
CA ARG A 566 13.70 15.20 -7.04
C ARG A 566 14.52 15.73 -5.87
N VAL A 567 15.70 16.22 -6.20
CA VAL A 567 16.51 17.06 -5.31
C VAL A 567 15.98 18.49 -5.44
N VAL A 568 15.64 19.11 -4.31
CA VAL A 568 15.12 20.47 -4.25
C VAL A 568 16.06 21.32 -3.41
N ASP A 569 16.52 22.41 -4.00
CA ASP A 569 17.26 23.48 -3.34
C ASP A 569 18.45 23.01 -2.48
N LEU A 570 19.17 22.00 -2.97
CA LEU A 570 20.39 21.49 -2.34
C LEU A 570 21.46 22.59 -2.33
N ALA A 571 21.88 23.01 -1.15
CA ALA A 571 23.01 23.91 -1.00
C ALA A 571 24.28 23.22 -1.51
N VAL A 572 24.98 23.88 -2.43
CA VAL A 572 26.29 23.43 -2.93
C VAL A 572 27.32 24.54 -2.79
N ALA A 573 28.59 24.16 -2.74
CA ALA A 573 29.68 25.13 -2.68
C ALA A 573 29.70 25.99 -3.97
N GLU A 574 30.04 27.27 -3.84
CA GLU A 574 30.32 28.08 -5.02
C GLU A 574 31.61 27.59 -5.69
N ALA A 575 31.62 27.57 -7.03
CA ALA A 575 32.81 27.25 -7.78
C ALA A 575 33.83 28.40 -7.67
N GLU A 576 35.10 28.10 -7.41
CA GLU A 576 36.14 29.13 -7.46
C GLU A 576 36.27 29.65 -8.91
N PRO A 577 36.54 30.96 -9.13
CA PRO A 577 36.75 31.49 -10.47
C PRO A 577 37.84 30.71 -11.23
N GLY A 578 37.49 30.20 -12.42
CA GLY A 578 38.41 29.40 -13.24
C GLY A 578 38.56 27.93 -12.82
N ARG A 579 37.82 27.45 -11.81
CA ARG A 579 37.76 26.02 -11.43
C ARG A 579 36.37 25.45 -11.63
N GLU A 580 36.34 24.18 -12.00
CA GLU A 580 35.10 23.40 -12.08
C GLU A 580 34.81 22.80 -10.70
N ALA A 581 33.60 22.99 -10.20
CA ALA A 581 33.10 22.36 -8.99
C ALA A 581 32.23 21.14 -9.34
N ARG A 582 32.16 20.20 -8.40
CA ARG A 582 31.46 18.93 -8.59
C ARG A 582 30.60 18.57 -7.39
N VAL A 583 29.34 18.22 -7.67
CA VAL A 583 28.48 17.49 -6.74
C VAL A 583 28.24 16.08 -7.26
N GLU A 584 28.50 15.07 -6.43
CA GLU A 584 28.25 13.67 -6.75
C GLU A 584 27.00 13.19 -6.03
N PHE A 585 26.09 12.56 -6.76
CA PHE A 585 24.91 11.87 -6.25
C PHE A 585 25.14 10.36 -6.23
N LEU A 586 24.76 9.73 -5.12
CA LEU A 586 24.85 8.29 -4.91
C LEU A 586 23.45 7.73 -4.66
N VAL A 587 23.14 6.62 -5.31
CA VAL A 587 21.88 5.88 -5.17
C VAL A 587 22.20 4.51 -4.57
N GLU A 588 21.94 4.35 -3.27
CA GLU A 588 22.10 3.10 -2.54
C GLU A 588 20.77 2.33 -2.59
N PRO A 589 20.72 1.13 -3.22
CA PRO A 589 19.53 0.28 -3.11
C PRO A 589 19.48 -0.35 -1.72
N ASP A 590 18.30 -0.37 -1.10
CA ASP A 590 18.02 -1.06 0.17
C ASP A 590 17.24 -2.36 -0.14
N PRO A 591 17.88 -3.54 -0.10
CA PRO A 591 17.23 -4.80 -0.47
C PRO A 591 16.09 -5.17 0.46
N ARG A 592 15.09 -5.89 -0.05
CA ARG A 592 13.96 -6.34 0.79
C ARG A 592 14.43 -7.21 1.96
N GLU A 593 15.42 -8.07 1.72
CA GLU A 593 15.98 -9.01 2.68
C GLU A 593 16.89 -8.34 3.75
N GLY A 594 17.16 -7.03 3.61
CA GLY A 594 17.94 -6.26 4.58
C GLY A 594 19.44 -6.51 4.55
N LEU A 595 19.97 -6.96 3.41
CA LEU A 595 21.40 -7.19 3.21
C LEU A 595 22.14 -5.88 2.94
N LEU A 596 23.29 -5.68 3.58
CA LEU A 596 24.17 -4.55 3.27
C LEU A 596 24.69 -4.66 1.83
N VAL A 597 24.50 -3.59 1.05
CA VAL A 597 24.91 -3.51 -0.35
C VAL A 597 26.29 -2.83 -0.45
N PRO A 598 27.31 -3.49 -1.04
CA PRO A 598 28.61 -2.87 -1.26
C PRO A 598 28.50 -1.59 -2.10
N ARG A 599 29.31 -0.57 -1.79
CA ARG A 599 29.33 0.73 -2.52
C ARG A 599 29.61 0.62 -4.02
N ALA A 600 30.17 -0.50 -4.50
CA ALA A 600 30.37 -0.77 -5.92
C ALA A 600 29.06 -1.01 -6.69
N GLN A 601 27.99 -1.43 -5.99
CA GLN A 601 26.67 -1.67 -6.56
C GLN A 601 25.77 -0.43 -6.52
N TRP A 602 26.23 0.65 -5.87
CA TRP A 602 25.51 1.92 -5.82
C TRP A 602 25.57 2.61 -7.18
N GLY A 603 24.46 3.25 -7.53
CA GLY A 603 24.36 4.11 -8.71
C GLY A 603 25.06 5.44 -8.43
N ARG A 604 25.65 6.05 -9.44
CA ARG A 604 26.36 7.33 -9.29
C ARG A 604 26.11 8.24 -10.47
N ALA A 605 25.94 9.53 -10.20
CA ALA A 605 25.96 10.59 -11.19
C ALA A 605 26.67 11.81 -10.62
N ALA A 606 27.28 12.63 -11.46
CA ALA A 606 27.93 13.87 -11.04
C ALA A 606 27.38 15.03 -11.86
N VAL A 607 27.23 16.19 -11.22
CA VAL A 607 26.98 17.47 -11.88
C VAL A 607 28.24 18.30 -11.74
N LEU A 608 28.81 18.67 -12.88
CA LEU A 608 29.94 19.57 -13.00
C LEU A 608 29.40 20.97 -13.28
N TYR A 609 29.92 21.98 -12.60
CA TYR A 609 29.48 23.36 -12.74
C TYR A 609 30.61 24.34 -12.49
N SER A 610 30.59 25.47 -13.18
CA SER A 610 31.56 26.55 -13.01
C SER A 610 30.86 27.91 -13.00
N LEU A 611 31.51 28.91 -12.41
CA LEU A 611 31.11 30.29 -12.64
C LEU A 611 31.46 30.66 -14.09
N ARG A 612 30.51 31.26 -14.81
CA ARG A 612 30.82 31.86 -16.11
C ARG A 612 31.87 32.94 -15.89
N SER A 613 33.01 32.83 -16.56
CA SER A 613 33.94 33.93 -16.70
C SER A 613 33.20 35.12 -17.33
N PRO A 614 33.43 36.36 -16.85
CA PRO A 614 32.75 37.55 -17.34
C PRO A 614 32.92 37.76 -18.85
#